data_AF-A0A420MTR3-F1
#
_entry.id   AF-A0A420MTR3-F1
#
_cell.length_a   1.000
_cell.length_b   1.000
_cell.length_c   1.000
_cell.angle_alpha   90.00
_cell.angle_beta   90.00
_cell.angle_gamma   90.00
#
_symmetry.space_group_name_H-M   'P 1'
#
loop_
_entity.id
_entity.type
_entity.pdbx_description
1 polymer ?
#
loop_
_entity_poly.entity_id
_entity_poly.type
_entity_poly.pdbx_seq_one_letter_code
_entity_poly.pdbx_strand_id
1 'polypeptide(L)'
;IVQFILDLDSRGFPPRLRGVEEMANRLLADRNASPVGKRWASNFARRHKELKTRFFRKYDYRRAKCEDPTAIRNWFRLVENTIAKYGIRSDEIYNFDETGFLMGMIASGMVVTSTDRRGRPKSVQPGNREWITVIQAINAEGQAIPPFIIGAGQYHLANWYRESNLPGNWAIATSENGWTDNETGLEWLKHFDRCTTKGSKNRYRLLILDGHESHHSVDFERYCKANKIITLSTDPNAGGGRG
;
A
#
# COMPACT_ATOMS: atom_id res chain seq x y z
N ILE A 1 -18.39 9.19 10.75
CA ILE A 1 -17.43 10.08 10.05
C ILE A 1 -16.35 10.57 11.00
N VAL A 2 -16.63 11.38 12.03
CA VAL A 2 -15.60 11.85 12.99
C VAL A 2 -14.76 10.71 13.56
N GLN A 3 -15.41 9.67 14.10
CA GLN A 3 -14.66 8.57 14.72
C GLN A 3 -13.85 7.73 13.72
N PHE A 4 -14.26 7.70 12.46
CA PHE A 4 -13.47 7.04 11.41
C PHE A 4 -12.21 7.84 11.08
N ILE A 5 -12.30 9.17 11.05
CA ILE A 5 -11.15 10.06 10.86
C ILE A 5 -10.15 9.90 12.00
N LEU A 6 -10.63 9.90 13.25
CA LEU A 6 -9.78 9.73 14.42
C LEU A 6 -9.11 8.34 14.47
N ASP A 7 -9.84 7.29 14.07
CA ASP A 7 -9.29 5.94 13.96
C ASP A 7 -8.17 5.88 12.91
N LEU A 8 -8.38 6.45 11.73
CA LEU A 8 -7.37 6.51 10.67
C LEU A 8 -6.13 7.32 11.10
N ASP A 9 -6.33 8.49 11.69
CA ASP A 9 -5.24 9.33 12.21
C ASP A 9 -4.42 8.58 13.27
N SER A 10 -5.08 7.85 14.18
CA SER A 10 -4.41 7.04 15.20
C SER A 10 -3.58 5.88 14.64
N ARG A 11 -3.89 5.43 13.42
CA ARG A 11 -3.15 4.40 12.67
C ARG A 11 -2.04 4.98 11.78
N GLY A 12 -1.87 6.31 11.78
CA GLY A 12 -0.90 7.01 10.94
C GLY A 12 -1.38 7.27 9.52
N PHE A 13 -2.69 7.32 9.29
CA PHE A 13 -3.28 7.56 7.97
C PHE A 13 -4.28 8.73 7.98
N PRO A 14 -3.86 9.95 8.39
CA PRO A 14 -4.76 11.10 8.45
C PRO A 14 -5.41 11.36 7.07
N PRO A 15 -6.76 11.28 6.95
CA PRO A 15 -7.41 11.40 5.65
C PRO A 15 -7.37 12.85 5.16
N ARG A 16 -7.13 13.02 3.85
CA ARG A 16 -7.29 14.33 3.18
C ARG A 16 -8.77 14.73 3.16
N LEU A 17 -9.04 16.02 2.96
CA LEU A 17 -10.41 16.53 2.81
C LEU A 17 -11.20 15.79 1.72
N ARG A 18 -10.53 15.41 0.62
CA ARG A 18 -11.10 14.57 -0.44
C ARG A 18 -11.52 13.19 0.08
N GLY A 19 -10.70 12.52 0.88
CA GLY A 19 -11.08 11.22 1.49
C GLY A 19 -12.26 11.34 2.46
N VAL A 20 -12.35 12.47 3.20
CA VAL A 20 -13.51 12.77 4.06
C VAL A 20 -14.78 12.99 3.24
N GLU A 21 -14.67 13.68 2.10
CA GLU A 21 -15.76 13.87 1.13
C GLU A 21 -16.20 12.53 0.51
N GLU A 22 -15.26 11.72 0.04
CA GLU A 22 -15.52 10.39 -0.54
C GLU A 22 -16.24 9.48 0.45
N MET A 23 -15.83 9.47 1.72
CA MET A 23 -16.52 8.71 2.77
C MET A 23 -17.96 9.20 2.94
N ALA A 24 -18.19 10.51 2.98
CA ALA A 24 -19.53 11.06 3.12
C ALA A 24 -20.42 10.70 1.92
N ASN A 25 -19.88 10.83 0.71
CA ASN A 25 -20.57 10.49 -0.53
C ASN A 25 -20.87 8.99 -0.63
N ARG A 26 -19.97 8.11 -0.17
CA ARG A 26 -20.24 6.67 -0.08
C ARG A 26 -21.42 6.37 0.85
N LEU A 27 -21.47 6.98 2.03
CA LEU A 27 -22.59 6.80 2.98
C LEU A 27 -23.92 7.35 2.43
N LEU A 28 -23.87 8.40 1.62
CA LEU A 28 -25.05 8.97 0.95
C LEU A 28 -25.52 8.06 -0.19
N ALA A 29 -24.61 7.52 -0.98
CA ALA A 29 -24.91 6.56 -2.03
C ALA A 29 -25.59 5.30 -1.48
N ASP A 30 -25.11 4.75 -0.35
CA ASP A 30 -25.74 3.63 0.35
C ASP A 30 -27.19 3.93 0.79
N ARG A 31 -27.58 5.22 0.86
CA ARG A 31 -28.91 5.71 1.22
C ARG A 31 -29.68 6.30 0.04
N ASN A 32 -29.16 6.14 -1.18
CA ASN A 32 -29.71 6.74 -2.39
C ASN A 32 -29.91 8.27 -2.31
N ALA A 33 -28.97 8.96 -1.66
CA ALA A 33 -29.00 10.40 -1.44
C ALA A 33 -27.95 11.13 -2.31
N SER A 34 -28.21 12.39 -2.62
CA SER A 34 -27.32 13.23 -3.44
C SER A 34 -25.97 13.47 -2.75
N PRO A 35 -24.86 13.61 -3.52
CA PRO A 35 -23.54 13.91 -2.98
C PRO A 35 -23.47 15.22 -2.21
N VAL A 36 -22.48 15.33 -1.34
CA VAL A 36 -22.17 16.55 -0.61
C VAL A 36 -21.61 17.64 -1.53
N GLY A 37 -21.80 18.91 -1.18
CA GLY A 37 -21.24 20.03 -1.93
C GLY A 37 -19.73 20.20 -1.74
N LYS A 38 -19.06 20.88 -2.68
CA LYS A 38 -17.59 21.08 -2.72
C LYS A 38 -16.93 21.62 -1.44
N ARG A 39 -17.66 22.38 -0.63
CA ARG A 39 -17.15 22.97 0.63
C ARG A 39 -17.54 22.16 1.87
N TRP A 40 -18.21 21.03 1.68
CA TRP A 40 -18.76 20.26 2.79
C TRP A 40 -17.66 19.70 3.69
N ALA A 41 -16.60 19.09 3.14
CA ALA A 41 -15.55 18.47 3.94
C ALA A 41 -14.78 19.48 4.81
N SER A 42 -14.45 20.66 4.26
CA SER A 42 -13.79 21.73 5.02
C SER A 42 -14.71 22.30 6.10
N ASN A 43 -15.99 22.51 5.78
CA ASN A 43 -16.99 22.95 6.76
C ASN A 43 -17.26 21.89 7.83
N PHE A 44 -17.25 20.61 7.47
CA PHE A 44 -17.38 19.49 8.39
C PHE A 44 -16.23 19.49 9.38
N ALA A 45 -14.98 19.51 8.92
CA ALA A 45 -13.80 19.58 9.78
C ALA A 45 -13.85 20.80 10.72
N ARG A 46 -14.25 21.98 10.23
CA ARG A 46 -14.37 23.20 11.03
C ARG A 46 -15.46 23.13 12.12
N ARG A 47 -16.53 22.36 11.91
CA ARG A 47 -17.64 22.23 12.88
C ARG A 47 -17.33 21.30 14.05
N HIS A 48 -16.38 20.39 13.89
CA HIS A 48 -16.01 19.40 14.90
C HIS A 48 -14.71 19.81 15.60
N LYS A 49 -14.78 20.14 16.90
CA LYS A 49 -13.64 20.64 17.69
C LYS A 49 -12.52 19.61 17.85
N GLU A 50 -12.87 18.33 17.69
CA GLU A 50 -11.97 17.18 17.73
C GLU A 50 -11.09 17.09 16.47
N LEU A 51 -11.44 17.80 15.39
CA LEU A 51 -10.75 17.74 14.11
C LEU A 51 -10.00 19.05 13.85
N LYS A 52 -8.79 18.94 13.29
CA LYS A 52 -8.02 20.10 12.80
C LYS A 52 -7.41 19.80 11.45
N THR A 53 -7.66 20.69 10.48
CA THR A 53 -6.97 20.64 9.20
C THR A 53 -5.57 21.19 9.36
N ARG A 54 -4.54 20.42 9.00
CA ARG A 54 -3.14 20.85 8.99
C ARG A 54 -2.56 20.67 7.59
N PHE A 55 -1.64 21.55 7.21
CA PHE A 55 -0.84 21.33 6.00
C PHE A 55 0.23 20.27 6.30
N PHE A 56 0.23 19.20 5.53
CA PHE A 56 1.35 18.27 5.52
C PHE A 56 2.38 18.75 4.47
N ARG A 57 3.67 18.59 4.76
CA ARG A 57 4.73 18.82 3.78
C ARG A 57 5.15 17.46 3.21
N LYS A 58 5.30 17.35 1.89
CA LYS A 58 5.96 16.19 1.29
C LYS A 58 7.39 16.12 1.86
N TYR A 59 7.64 15.12 2.69
CA TYR A 59 8.96 14.89 3.25
C TYR A 59 9.75 14.08 2.23
N ASP A 60 10.79 14.67 1.67
CA ASP A 60 11.62 13.99 0.68
C ASP A 60 12.39 12.86 1.36
N TYR A 61 12.05 11.61 1.01
CA TYR A 61 12.57 10.35 1.54
C TYR A 61 14.11 10.29 1.63
N ARG A 62 14.83 11.08 0.81
CA ARG A 62 16.30 11.08 0.76
C ARG A 62 16.99 11.75 1.95
N ARG A 63 16.27 12.26 2.96
CA ARG A 63 16.85 12.88 4.17
C ARG A 63 16.30 12.37 5.51
N ALA A 64 15.88 11.11 5.59
CA ALA A 64 15.69 10.39 6.86
C ALA A 64 17.02 10.08 7.58
N LYS A 65 17.96 11.04 7.64
CA LYS A 65 19.24 10.88 8.38
C LYS A 65 19.16 11.32 9.85
N CYS A 66 17.99 11.73 10.33
CA CYS A 66 17.72 11.95 11.74
C CYS A 66 16.33 11.43 12.07
N GLU A 67 16.17 10.11 12.14
CA GLU A 67 14.99 9.52 12.74
C GLU A 67 14.93 9.98 14.20
N ASP A 68 13.87 10.71 14.58
CA ASP A 68 13.65 11.11 15.96
C ASP A 68 13.46 9.83 16.78
N PRO A 69 14.37 9.50 17.73
CA PRO A 69 14.25 8.29 18.53
C PRO A 69 12.93 8.22 19.29
N THR A 70 12.32 9.37 19.59
CA THR A 70 11.01 9.44 20.24
C THR A 70 9.90 9.03 19.29
N ALA A 71 9.93 9.48 18.04
CA ALA A 71 8.96 9.10 17.02
C ALA A 71 9.03 7.58 16.74
N ILE A 72 10.25 7.02 16.63
CA ILE A 72 10.45 5.57 16.48
C ILE A 72 9.90 4.80 17.69
N ARG A 73 10.24 5.21 18.91
CA ARG A 73 9.74 4.56 20.14
C ARG A 73 8.21 4.60 20.23
N ASN A 74 7.62 5.73 19.87
CA ASN A 74 6.16 5.87 19.86
C ASN A 74 5.51 4.96 18.84
N TRP A 75 6.14 4.79 17.66
CA TRP A 75 5.68 3.85 16.64
C TRP A 75 5.73 2.40 17.13
N PHE A 76 6.85 1.95 17.71
CA PHE A 76 6.93 0.59 18.28
C PHE A 76 5.89 0.38 19.39
N ARG A 77 5.68 1.38 20.25
CA ARG A 77 4.64 1.33 21.29
C ARG A 77 3.23 1.23 20.68
N LEU A 78 2.96 1.91 19.57
CA LEU A 78 1.69 1.79 18.85
C LEU A 78 1.48 0.37 18.32
N VAL A 79 2.52 -0.23 17.73
CA VAL A 79 2.50 -1.62 17.25
C VAL A 79 2.23 -2.58 18.41
N GLU A 80 2.98 -2.49 19.52
CA GLU A 80 2.81 -3.33 20.71
C GLU A 80 1.39 -3.22 21.30
N ASN A 81 0.89 -1.99 21.47
CA ASN A 81 -0.46 -1.74 21.98
C ASN A 81 -1.54 -2.32 21.06
N THR A 82 -1.31 -2.29 19.74
CA THR A 82 -2.26 -2.82 18.74
C THR A 82 -2.29 -4.35 18.80
N ILE A 83 -1.12 -4.98 18.88
CA ILE A 83 -0.99 -6.44 19.05
C ILE A 83 -1.71 -6.88 20.33
N ALA A 84 -1.47 -6.19 21.46
CA ALA A 84 -2.11 -6.50 22.73
C ALA A 84 -3.63 -6.31 22.70
N LYS A 85 -4.11 -5.20 22.12
CA LYS A 85 -5.55 -4.85 22.05
C LYS A 85 -6.36 -5.89 21.27
N TYR A 86 -5.81 -6.43 20.19
CA TYR A 86 -6.52 -7.34 19.29
C TYR A 86 -6.09 -8.81 19.42
N GLY A 87 -5.12 -9.12 20.29
CA GLY A 87 -4.61 -10.47 20.50
C GLY A 87 -3.94 -11.06 19.25
N ILE A 88 -3.14 -10.26 18.55
CA ILE A 88 -2.56 -10.63 17.25
C ILE A 88 -1.33 -11.54 17.47
N ARG A 89 -1.27 -12.66 16.76
CA ARG A 89 -0.13 -13.60 16.81
C ARG A 89 0.97 -13.19 15.83
N SER A 90 2.20 -13.63 16.06
CA SER A 90 3.35 -13.39 15.17
C SER A 90 3.09 -13.79 13.72
N ASP A 91 2.47 -14.96 13.49
CA ASP A 91 2.11 -15.44 12.16
C ASP A 91 0.97 -14.65 11.47
N GLU A 92 0.36 -13.70 12.18
CA GLU A 92 -0.71 -12.82 11.71
C GLU A 92 -0.25 -11.35 11.58
N ILE A 93 1.03 -11.06 11.81
CA ILE A 93 1.65 -9.74 11.61
C ILE A 93 2.41 -9.77 10.29
N TYR A 94 2.01 -8.93 9.34
CA TYR A 94 2.60 -8.87 8.00
C TYR A 94 3.18 -7.50 7.73
N ASN A 95 4.35 -7.47 7.10
CA ASN A 95 4.87 -6.29 6.43
C ASN A 95 4.62 -6.39 4.92
N PHE A 96 4.22 -5.28 4.31
CA PHE A 96 4.08 -5.10 2.87
C PHE A 96 5.30 -4.35 2.31
N ASP A 97 5.71 -4.70 1.09
CA ASP A 97 6.66 -3.89 0.32
C ASP A 97 6.34 -3.97 -1.19
N GLU A 98 6.55 -2.85 -1.89
CA GLU A 98 6.35 -2.70 -3.34
C GLU A 98 7.70 -2.53 -4.02
N THR A 99 8.01 -3.39 -4.99
CA THR A 99 9.22 -3.26 -5.81
C THR A 99 8.86 -3.17 -7.29
N GLY A 100 9.23 -2.04 -7.91
CA GLY A 100 9.12 -1.84 -9.35
C GLY A 100 10.35 -2.36 -10.10
N PHE A 101 10.13 -3.10 -11.18
CA PHE A 101 11.13 -3.59 -12.12
C PHE A 101 10.86 -3.01 -13.50
N LEU A 102 11.92 -2.54 -14.18
CA LEU A 102 11.83 -2.20 -15.60
C LEU A 102 12.23 -3.43 -16.43
N MET A 103 11.28 -3.97 -17.19
CA MET A 103 11.57 -5.04 -18.15
C MET A 103 12.41 -4.47 -19.30
N GLY A 104 13.43 -5.22 -19.73
CA GLY A 104 14.29 -4.84 -20.87
C GLY A 104 15.52 -4.00 -20.55
N MET A 105 15.80 -3.64 -19.28
CA MET A 105 17.10 -3.06 -18.90
C MET A 105 18.15 -4.14 -18.67
N ILE A 106 19.10 -4.24 -19.60
CA ILE A 106 20.38 -4.88 -19.34
C ILE A 106 21.20 -3.92 -18.47
N ALA A 107 21.47 -4.30 -17.23
CA ALA A 107 22.39 -3.56 -16.38
C ALA A 107 23.81 -3.62 -16.98
N SER A 108 24.53 -2.51 -16.94
CA SER A 108 25.94 -2.45 -17.36
C SER A 108 26.78 -3.42 -16.51
N GLY A 109 27.30 -4.49 -17.12
CA GLY A 109 28.16 -5.47 -16.47
C GLY A 109 29.57 -5.51 -17.08
N MET A 110 30.56 -5.96 -16.31
CA MET A 110 31.87 -6.30 -16.87
C MET A 110 31.73 -7.58 -17.71
N VAL A 111 32.25 -7.55 -18.93
CA VAL A 111 32.28 -8.70 -19.83
C VAL A 111 33.71 -8.98 -20.24
N VAL A 112 34.06 -10.27 -20.35
CA VAL A 112 35.35 -10.72 -20.87
C VAL A 112 35.24 -10.78 -22.40
N THR A 113 36.10 -10.04 -23.10
CA THR A 113 36.15 -10.02 -24.57
C THR A 113 37.55 -10.33 -25.08
N SER A 114 37.65 -10.82 -26.31
CA SER A 114 38.95 -11.01 -27.00
C SER A 114 39.76 -9.71 -27.03
N THR A 115 41.09 -9.84 -26.91
CA THR A 115 42.08 -8.75 -26.96
C THR A 115 42.03 -7.95 -28.26
N ASP A 116 41.56 -8.56 -29.35
CA ASP A 116 41.52 -7.93 -30.67
C ASP A 116 40.25 -7.08 -30.90
N ARG A 117 39.29 -7.13 -29.96
CA ARG A 117 38.02 -6.42 -30.10
C ARG A 117 38.17 -4.93 -29.75
N ARG A 118 38.28 -4.09 -30.78
CA ARG A 118 38.28 -2.63 -30.62
C ARG A 118 36.87 -2.08 -30.43
N GLY A 119 36.51 -1.77 -29.18
CA GLY A 119 35.29 -1.05 -28.82
C GLY A 119 34.53 -1.67 -27.64
N ARG A 120 33.79 -0.85 -26.89
CA ARG A 120 32.90 -1.36 -25.83
C ARG A 120 31.82 -2.24 -26.47
N PRO A 121 31.63 -3.48 -26.02
CA PRO A 121 30.55 -4.33 -26.51
C PRO A 121 29.20 -3.64 -26.23
N LYS A 122 28.36 -3.54 -27.28
CA LYS A 122 27.00 -2.99 -27.19
C LYS A 122 26.03 -4.17 -27.08
N SER A 123 25.27 -4.23 -25.99
CA SER A 123 24.10 -5.11 -25.91
C SER A 123 22.90 -4.40 -26.53
N VAL A 124 22.21 -5.05 -27.46
CA VAL A 124 20.94 -4.56 -28.00
C VAL A 124 19.90 -4.69 -26.89
N GLN A 125 19.32 -3.56 -26.45
CA GLN A 125 18.17 -3.57 -25.57
C GLN A 125 16.92 -3.91 -26.38
N PRO A 126 16.10 -4.89 -25.98
CA PRO A 126 14.74 -5.02 -26.50
C PRO A 126 13.99 -3.70 -26.25
N GLY A 127 13.31 -3.17 -27.27
CA GLY A 127 12.68 -1.85 -27.21
C GLY A 127 11.48 -1.73 -26.26
N ASN A 128 11.01 -2.84 -25.67
CA ASN A 128 9.86 -2.82 -24.79
C ASN A 128 10.29 -2.56 -23.33
N ARG A 129 10.04 -1.35 -22.86
CA ARG A 129 10.37 -0.86 -21.50
C ARG A 129 9.12 -0.87 -20.62
N GLU A 130 8.53 -2.04 -20.45
CA GLU A 130 7.32 -2.18 -19.63
C GLU A 130 7.70 -2.21 -18.15
N TRP A 131 6.97 -1.43 -17.36
CA TRP A 131 7.07 -1.47 -15.90
C TRP A 131 6.28 -2.65 -15.37
N ILE A 132 6.92 -3.45 -14.53
CA ILE A 132 6.28 -4.49 -13.73
C ILE A 132 6.47 -4.11 -12.26
N THR A 133 5.37 -3.98 -11.54
CA THR A 133 5.39 -3.75 -10.10
C THR A 133 5.06 -5.07 -9.42
N VAL A 134 5.91 -5.50 -8.48
CA VAL A 134 5.66 -6.70 -7.68
C VAL A 134 5.43 -6.27 -6.24
N ILE A 135 4.29 -6.68 -5.73
CA ILE A 135 3.92 -6.49 -4.34
C ILE A 135 4.11 -7.82 -3.60
N GLN A 136 4.81 -7.76 -2.47
CA GLN A 136 5.00 -8.91 -1.57
C GLN A 136 4.57 -8.57 -0.14
N ALA A 137 4.15 -9.61 0.59
CA ALA A 137 3.97 -9.51 2.02
C ALA A 137 4.58 -10.73 2.74
N ILE A 138 5.23 -10.47 3.85
CA ILE A 138 5.95 -11.45 4.66
C ILE A 138 5.48 -11.31 6.11
N ASN A 139 5.17 -12.41 6.78
CA ASN A 139 4.81 -12.37 8.20
C ASN A 139 6.02 -12.29 9.13
N ALA A 140 5.79 -12.00 10.41
CA ALA A 140 6.86 -11.91 11.41
C ALA A 140 7.59 -13.25 11.67
N GLU A 141 7.08 -14.37 11.14
CA GLU A 141 7.74 -15.69 11.16
C GLU A 141 8.54 -15.99 9.88
N GLY A 142 8.61 -15.03 8.95
CA GLY A 142 9.37 -15.15 7.69
C GLY A 142 8.61 -15.86 6.57
N GLN A 143 7.31 -16.10 6.70
CA GLN A 143 6.50 -16.73 5.67
C GLN A 143 5.97 -15.68 4.68
N ALA A 144 6.33 -15.82 3.41
CA ALA A 144 5.85 -14.98 2.33
C ALA A 144 4.51 -15.48 1.77
N ILE A 145 3.61 -14.55 1.43
CA ILE A 145 2.43 -14.88 0.60
C ILE A 145 2.81 -14.92 -0.89
N PRO A 146 2.02 -15.60 -1.74
CA PRO A 146 2.21 -15.53 -3.18
C PRO A 146 2.24 -14.08 -3.68
N PRO A 147 3.21 -13.70 -4.54
CA PRO A 147 3.32 -12.35 -5.08
C PRO A 147 2.06 -11.89 -5.83
N PHE A 148 1.88 -10.57 -5.82
CA PHE A 148 0.89 -9.88 -6.64
C PHE A 148 1.63 -9.00 -7.64
N ILE A 149 1.46 -9.27 -8.92
CA ILE A 149 2.21 -8.65 -10.02
C ILE A 149 1.28 -7.70 -10.75
N ILE A 150 1.71 -6.45 -10.94
CA ILE A 150 1.00 -5.44 -11.73
C ILE A 150 1.83 -5.18 -12.98
N GLY A 151 1.28 -5.53 -14.14
CA GLY A 151 1.89 -5.20 -15.42
C GLY A 151 1.31 -3.93 -16.02
N ALA A 152 2.16 -3.11 -16.64
CA ALA A 152 1.69 -2.00 -17.46
C ALA A 152 0.87 -2.52 -18.66
N GLY A 153 -0.39 -2.09 -18.77
CA GLY A 153 -1.28 -2.49 -19.86
C GLY A 153 -2.75 -2.39 -19.49
N GLN A 154 -3.63 -2.50 -20.48
CA GLN A 154 -5.10 -2.49 -20.28
C GLN A 154 -5.71 -3.90 -20.24
N TYR A 155 -4.98 -4.91 -20.72
CA TYR A 155 -5.50 -6.27 -20.87
C TYR A 155 -4.50 -7.29 -20.38
N HIS A 156 -5.03 -8.36 -19.79
CA HIS A 156 -4.28 -9.57 -19.54
C HIS A 156 -3.93 -10.26 -20.86
N LEU A 157 -2.65 -10.56 -21.06
CA LEU A 157 -2.21 -11.35 -22.19
C LEU A 157 -2.29 -12.85 -21.85
N ALA A 158 -2.89 -13.65 -22.73
CA ALA A 158 -3.12 -15.07 -22.48
C ALA A 158 -1.82 -15.88 -22.29
N ASN A 159 -0.73 -15.44 -22.93
CA ASN A 159 0.59 -16.04 -22.81
C ASN A 159 1.16 -15.93 -21.37
N TRP A 160 0.78 -14.92 -20.59
CA TRP A 160 1.19 -14.80 -19.19
C TRP A 160 0.74 -15.98 -18.32
N TYR A 161 -0.34 -16.66 -18.70
CA TYR A 161 -0.89 -17.79 -17.96
C TYR A 161 -0.60 -19.13 -18.62
N ARG A 162 -0.46 -19.16 -19.95
CA ARG A 162 -0.30 -20.42 -20.72
C ARG A 162 1.15 -20.77 -21.01
N GLU A 163 2.01 -19.77 -21.12
CA GLU A 163 3.40 -19.93 -21.58
C GLU A 163 4.43 -19.50 -20.52
N SER A 164 3.97 -18.96 -19.38
CA SER A 164 4.85 -18.62 -18.26
C SER A 164 5.01 -19.82 -17.31
N ASN A 165 6.16 -19.87 -16.63
CA ASN A 165 6.41 -20.82 -15.54
C ASN A 165 5.96 -20.27 -14.18
N LEU A 166 5.04 -19.31 -14.15
CA LEU A 166 4.56 -18.71 -12.91
C LEU A 166 3.63 -19.69 -12.16
N PRO A 167 3.79 -19.84 -10.84
CA PRO A 167 2.86 -20.65 -10.05
C PRO A 167 1.42 -20.12 -10.14
N GLY A 168 0.44 -21.02 -10.30
CA GLY A 168 -0.96 -20.63 -10.50
C GLY A 168 -1.65 -19.95 -9.31
N ASN A 169 -0.99 -19.88 -8.15
CA ASN A 169 -1.46 -19.14 -6.97
C ASN A 169 -0.95 -17.69 -6.92
N TRP A 170 -0.12 -17.26 -7.89
CA TRP A 170 0.28 -15.86 -8.03
C TRP A 170 -0.87 -15.07 -8.66
N ALA A 171 -1.02 -13.82 -8.24
CA ALA A 171 -2.00 -12.92 -8.82
C ALA A 171 -1.30 -11.98 -9.81
N ILE A 172 -1.93 -11.78 -10.97
CA ILE A 172 -1.52 -10.80 -11.96
C ILE A 172 -2.68 -9.82 -12.11
N ALA A 173 -2.37 -8.54 -12.05
CA ALA A 173 -3.26 -7.41 -12.35
C ALA A 173 -2.60 -6.54 -13.43
N THR A 174 -3.38 -5.63 -14.01
CA THR A 174 -2.89 -4.68 -15.00
C THR A 174 -3.31 -3.27 -14.63
N SER A 175 -2.41 -2.30 -14.81
CA SER A 175 -2.76 -0.88 -14.73
C SER A 175 -2.19 -0.13 -15.93
N GLU A 176 -2.83 0.97 -16.35
CA GLU A 176 -2.46 1.68 -17.58
C GLU A 176 -0.99 2.13 -17.59
N ASN A 177 -0.43 2.42 -16.42
CA ASN A 177 0.92 2.96 -16.25
C ASN A 177 1.86 2.02 -15.47
N GLY A 178 1.39 0.85 -15.03
CA GLY A 178 2.15 -0.11 -14.22
C GLY A 178 2.31 0.28 -12.75
N TRP A 179 1.65 1.36 -12.29
CA TRP A 179 1.67 1.81 -10.90
C TRP A 179 0.44 1.32 -10.13
N THR A 180 0.56 1.27 -8.80
CA THR A 180 -0.54 0.99 -7.89
C THR A 180 -1.48 2.20 -7.78
N ASP A 181 -2.78 1.94 -7.90
CA ASP A 181 -3.88 2.87 -7.67
C ASP A 181 -4.87 2.32 -6.62
N ASN A 182 -5.96 3.03 -6.37
CA ASN A 182 -6.94 2.61 -5.37
C ASN A 182 -7.63 1.28 -5.70
N GLU A 183 -7.78 0.94 -6.98
CA GLU A 183 -8.46 -0.27 -7.44
C GLU A 183 -7.54 -1.47 -7.28
N THR A 184 -6.34 -1.39 -7.86
CA THR A 184 -5.28 -2.39 -7.74
C THR A 184 -4.84 -2.60 -6.28
N GLY A 185 -4.81 -1.54 -5.46
CA GLY A 185 -4.57 -1.66 -4.02
C GLY A 185 -5.65 -2.47 -3.29
N LEU A 186 -6.93 -2.30 -3.65
CA LEU A 186 -8.02 -3.11 -3.10
C LEU A 186 -8.00 -4.56 -3.62
N GLU A 187 -7.64 -4.79 -4.89
CA GLU A 187 -7.44 -6.13 -5.44
C GLU A 187 -6.30 -6.87 -4.74
N TRP A 188 -5.20 -6.18 -4.49
CA TRP A 188 -4.11 -6.71 -3.70
C TRP A 188 -4.57 -7.06 -2.27
N LEU A 189 -5.33 -6.20 -1.60
CA LEU A 189 -5.85 -6.48 -0.26
C LEU A 189 -6.74 -7.73 -0.23
N LYS A 190 -7.56 -7.94 -1.27
CA LYS A 190 -8.37 -9.16 -1.42
C LYS A 190 -7.49 -10.40 -1.66
N HIS A 191 -6.40 -10.25 -2.40
CA HIS A 191 -5.40 -11.30 -2.56
C HIS A 191 -4.71 -11.64 -1.24
N PHE A 192 -4.26 -10.63 -0.50
CA PHE A 192 -3.71 -10.77 0.85
C PHE A 192 -4.69 -11.52 1.78
N ASP A 193 -5.96 -11.11 1.81
CA ASP A 193 -6.98 -11.75 2.65
C ASP A 193 -7.16 -13.23 2.28
N ARG A 194 -7.23 -13.54 0.98
CA ARG A 194 -7.34 -14.92 0.46
C ARG A 194 -6.15 -15.77 0.85
N CYS A 195 -4.92 -15.25 0.74
CA CYS A 195 -3.70 -15.99 1.04
C CYS A 195 -3.48 -16.20 2.54
N THR A 196 -3.97 -15.29 3.39
CA THR A 196 -3.75 -15.35 4.85
C THR A 196 -4.91 -15.97 5.61
N THR A 197 -6.09 -16.13 4.99
CA THR A 197 -7.22 -16.81 5.62
C THR A 197 -6.99 -18.32 5.68
N LYS A 198 -6.34 -18.79 6.76
CA LYS A 198 -6.06 -20.22 7.05
C LYS A 198 -7.31 -21.02 7.49
N GLY A 199 -8.48 -20.76 6.89
CA GLY A 199 -9.73 -21.47 7.21
C GLY A 199 -10.47 -21.00 8.47
N SER A 200 -9.93 -20.04 9.24
CA SER A 200 -10.64 -19.39 10.35
C SER A 200 -10.68 -17.87 10.14
N LYS A 201 -11.86 -17.34 9.78
CA LYS A 201 -12.11 -15.90 9.58
C LYS A 201 -12.13 -15.07 10.87
N ASN A 202 -11.85 -15.68 12.02
CA ASN A 202 -12.16 -15.05 13.30
C ASN A 202 -11.00 -14.29 13.96
N ARG A 203 -9.79 -14.31 13.38
CA ARG A 203 -8.59 -13.71 13.97
C ARG A 203 -8.26 -12.35 13.34
N TYR A 204 -7.75 -11.44 14.16
CA TYR A 204 -7.24 -10.16 13.68
C TYR A 204 -5.84 -10.34 13.06
N ARG A 205 -5.61 -9.67 11.93
CA ARG A 205 -4.32 -9.59 11.25
C ARG A 205 -3.82 -8.16 11.30
N LEU A 206 -2.52 -7.99 11.57
CA LEU A 206 -1.85 -6.70 11.48
C LEU A 206 -1.13 -6.61 10.14
N LEU A 207 -1.40 -5.55 9.39
CA LEU A 207 -0.75 -5.26 8.13
C LEU A 207 -0.03 -3.92 8.23
N ILE A 208 1.30 -3.96 8.15
CA ILE A 208 2.15 -2.78 8.20
C ILE A 208 2.40 -2.33 6.76
N LEU A 209 2.05 -1.08 6.46
CA LEU A 209 2.11 -0.49 5.11
C LEU A 209 3.08 0.70 5.12
N ASP A 210 3.75 0.93 3.99
CA ASP A 210 4.38 2.22 3.76
C ASP A 210 3.30 3.30 3.56
N GLY A 211 3.58 4.53 3.98
CA GLY A 211 2.58 5.63 4.00
C GLY A 211 2.16 6.14 2.62
N HIS A 212 2.28 5.31 1.57
CA HIS A 212 1.93 5.71 0.21
C HIS A 212 0.40 5.83 0.03
N GLU A 213 -0.02 6.91 -0.64
CA GLU A 213 -1.42 7.37 -0.64
C GLU A 213 -2.40 6.41 -1.37
N SER A 214 -1.89 5.52 -2.22
CA SER A 214 -2.66 4.54 -2.99
C SER A 214 -3.35 3.46 -2.13
N HIS A 215 -3.02 3.35 -0.83
CA HIS A 215 -3.47 2.24 0.02
C HIS A 215 -4.64 2.55 0.97
N HIS A 216 -5.28 3.73 0.87
CA HIS A 216 -6.27 4.18 1.87
C HIS A 216 -7.59 4.70 1.28
N SER A 217 -8.06 4.10 0.20
CA SER A 217 -9.42 4.37 -0.29
C SER A 217 -10.47 3.97 0.75
N VAL A 218 -11.66 4.58 0.69
CA VAL A 218 -12.77 4.25 1.60
C VAL A 218 -13.13 2.77 1.52
N ASP A 219 -13.07 2.19 0.32
CA ASP A 219 -13.41 0.79 0.10
C ASP A 219 -12.32 -0.15 0.63
N PHE A 220 -11.05 0.25 0.55
CA PHE A 220 -9.93 -0.45 1.19
C PHE A 220 -10.15 -0.55 2.71
N GLU A 221 -10.43 0.57 3.37
CA GLU A 221 -10.64 0.62 4.82
C GLU A 221 -11.90 -0.16 5.26
N ARG A 222 -12.98 -0.10 4.48
CA ARG A 222 -14.18 -0.91 4.73
C ARG A 222 -13.87 -2.40 4.63
N TYR A 223 -13.09 -2.80 3.63
CA TYR A 223 -12.71 -4.19 3.44
C TYR A 223 -11.82 -4.68 4.59
N CYS A 224 -10.83 -3.88 5.01
CA CYS A 224 -10.01 -4.16 6.18
C CYS A 224 -10.88 -4.40 7.43
N LYS A 225 -11.81 -3.48 7.71
CA LYS A 225 -12.71 -3.58 8.85
C LYS A 225 -13.61 -4.81 8.78
N ALA A 226 -14.16 -5.13 7.61
CA ALA A 226 -15.04 -6.28 7.43
C ALA A 226 -14.30 -7.62 7.63
N ASN A 227 -13.00 -7.66 7.32
CA ASN A 227 -12.19 -8.88 7.36
C ASN A 227 -11.18 -8.92 8.52
N LYS A 228 -11.37 -8.07 9.54
CA LYS A 228 -10.51 -8.01 10.74
C LYS A 228 -9.02 -7.78 10.43
N ILE A 229 -8.74 -6.97 9.41
CA ILE A 229 -7.39 -6.53 9.06
C ILE A 229 -7.20 -5.14 9.66
N ILE A 230 -6.18 -4.99 10.50
CA ILE A 230 -5.77 -3.72 11.09
C ILE A 230 -4.54 -3.25 10.31
N THR A 231 -4.56 -2.01 9.82
CA THR A 231 -3.40 -1.43 9.13
C THR A 231 -2.66 -0.45 10.02
N LEU A 232 -1.33 -0.39 9.93
CA LEU A 232 -0.50 0.65 10.55
C LEU A 232 0.50 1.19 9.53
N SER A 233 0.75 2.50 9.56
CA SER A 233 1.77 3.15 8.71
C SER A 233 3.17 2.93 9.29
N THR A 234 4.17 2.68 8.45
CA THR A 234 5.59 2.68 8.85
C THR A 234 6.16 4.08 9.06
N ASP A 235 5.49 5.16 8.64
CA ASP A 235 5.99 6.52 8.83
C ASP A 235 5.79 6.97 10.29
N PRO A 236 6.87 7.11 11.08
CA PRO A 236 6.79 7.48 12.50
C PRO A 236 6.30 8.92 12.71
N ASN A 237 6.23 9.75 11.65
CA ASN A 237 5.70 11.12 11.72
C ASN A 237 4.22 11.22 11.31
N ALA A 238 3.61 10.15 10.81
CA ALA A 238 2.26 10.22 10.26
C ALA A 238 1.17 10.41 11.34
N GLY A 239 1.48 10.18 12.62
CA GLY A 239 0.57 10.35 13.76
C GLY A 239 0.96 11.45 14.76
N GLY A 240 1.87 12.37 14.41
CA GLY A 240 2.48 13.25 15.40
C GLY A 240 2.69 14.68 14.92
N GLY A 241 1.69 15.53 15.14
CA GLY A 241 1.89 16.98 15.05
C GLY A 241 2.94 17.42 16.06
N ARG A 242 4.08 17.93 15.59
CA ARG A 242 4.94 18.79 16.42
C ARG A 242 4.07 19.92 16.99
N GLY A 243 4.26 20.18 18.28
CA GLY A 243 3.64 21.29 19.01
C GLY A 243 3.91 22.64 18.38
#